data_AF-B0XCD7-F1
#
_entry.id   AF-B0XCD7-F1
#
_cell.length_a   1.000
_cell.length_b   1.000
_cell.length_c   1.000
_cell.angle_alpha   90.00
_cell.angle_beta   90.00
_cell.angle_gamma   90.00
#
_symmetry.space_group_name_H-M   'P 1'
#
loop_
_entity.id
_entity.type
_entity.pdbx_description
1 polymer ?
#
loop_
_entity_poly.entity_id
_entity_poly.type
_entity_poly.pdbx_seq_one_letter_code
_entity_poly.pdbx_strand_id
1 'polypeptide(L)'
;MRTMISVVLLGLLSISSVQCRLTHYTIFKSFPQALQECAEYLEVSNCTLQRYVEDSYPNCEIVKKLLHCTLLNLVAWKEDSGVEHHVMVSFFEPAPQDTCYENRTAECVRNVLATCQDKLGQAYEVFQCYYRQYGNIRESKQWIPNTANEFNELISLAIELANVPRCERIQYARGNILDQPSFARAFMIGCVRAGYYSLQDGVYLSSFYTEFGVPEVLTKQTEECVATVSKQYCDSDHTTRLYNIFKKCLADVLPTLSLVQQLQAQEVGTDLCGCALHECAEYLEVSNCTLRRYVEDSYPECDIVKKLIHCTLLNLVAWTETGLKHQVMVSFFDPAPGDSCYENRTADCVRNVHTTCQDKLSQAYEMFQCYYRNYGNIRESRQWIPSTPVEFAEQLLAAFAVTNVPRCERIQYARGNIIGHPTFPRAFLVGHIRTGYYSLQEGILLKSFYTFFGVPELLSRRTAECVAAVEREYCDADHATRFLEMFKTCLADIIPAVEILRQLME
;
A
#
# COMPACT_ATOMS: atom_id res chain seq x y z
N MET A 1 -56.08 -29.88 35.72
CA MET A 1 -55.84 -29.09 34.48
C MET A 1 -54.86 -27.95 34.77
N ARG A 2 -53.64 -28.28 35.25
CA ARG A 2 -52.67 -27.33 35.82
C ARG A 2 -51.22 -27.66 35.43
N THR A 3 -51.03 -28.46 34.38
CA THR A 3 -49.73 -29.01 33.95
C THR A 3 -49.49 -28.87 32.45
N MET A 4 -50.20 -27.97 31.77
CA MET A 4 -50.00 -27.66 30.34
C MET A 4 -49.88 -26.15 30.06
N ILE A 5 -49.31 -25.37 31.00
CA ILE A 5 -49.01 -23.94 30.76
C ILE A 5 -47.50 -23.65 30.90
N SER A 6 -46.72 -24.54 31.53
CA SER A 6 -45.30 -24.26 31.82
C SER A 6 -44.30 -24.66 30.73
N VAL A 7 -44.72 -25.32 29.65
CA VAL A 7 -43.80 -25.77 28.59
C VAL A 7 -43.76 -24.81 27.39
N VAL A 8 -44.72 -23.89 27.26
CA VAL A 8 -44.75 -22.92 26.14
C VAL A 8 -44.02 -21.60 26.48
N LEU A 9 -43.73 -21.33 27.76
CA LEU A 9 -43.06 -20.10 28.21
C LEU A 9 -41.52 -20.21 28.33
N LEU A 10 -40.94 -21.40 28.17
CA LEU A 10 -39.48 -21.62 28.23
C LEU A 10 -38.81 -21.75 26.85
N GLY A 11 -39.56 -21.56 25.76
CA GLY A 11 -39.05 -21.61 24.38
C GLY A 11 -38.76 -20.26 23.72
N LEU A 12 -38.88 -19.13 24.45
CA LEU A 12 -38.80 -17.77 23.88
C LEU A 12 -37.62 -16.92 24.40
N LEU A 13 -36.64 -17.51 25.08
CA LEU A 13 -35.48 -16.78 25.61
C LEU A 13 -34.16 -17.43 25.20
N SER A 14 -33.92 -17.57 23.90
CA SER A 14 -32.57 -17.77 23.34
C SER A 14 -32.50 -17.30 21.88
N ILE A 15 -33.10 -16.16 21.55
CA ILE A 15 -32.57 -15.38 20.43
C ILE A 15 -31.40 -14.61 21.03
N SER A 16 -30.25 -15.26 21.13
CA SER A 16 -29.00 -14.52 21.13
C SER A 16 -29.05 -13.72 19.84
N SER A 17 -29.28 -12.42 19.95
CA SER A 17 -28.97 -11.51 18.86
C SER A 17 -27.49 -11.71 18.61
N VAL A 18 -27.17 -12.58 17.65
CA VAL A 18 -25.90 -12.54 16.96
C VAL A 18 -25.96 -11.20 16.24
N GLN A 19 -25.56 -10.14 16.97
CA GLN A 19 -25.16 -8.90 16.34
C GLN A 19 -24.00 -9.33 15.47
N CYS A 20 -24.29 -9.52 14.19
CA CYS A 20 -23.31 -9.61 13.14
C CYS A 20 -22.68 -8.23 13.09
N ARG A 21 -21.77 -7.93 14.04
CA ARG A 21 -20.85 -6.81 13.89
C ARG A 21 -20.14 -7.11 12.57
N LEU A 22 -20.28 -6.22 11.60
CA LEU A 22 -19.50 -6.28 10.36
C LEU A 22 -18.02 -6.18 10.76
N THR A 23 -17.40 -7.32 11.06
CA THR A 23 -15.99 -7.43 11.47
C THR A 23 -15.13 -7.35 10.21
N HIS A 24 -14.79 -6.12 9.81
CA HIS A 24 -13.92 -5.91 8.66
C HIS A 24 -12.92 -4.81 9.00
N TYR A 25 -11.65 -5.14 9.22
CA TYR A 25 -10.58 -4.23 9.71
C TYR A 25 -10.75 -3.72 11.15
N THR A 26 -11.69 -4.27 11.92
CA THR A 26 -11.74 -4.04 13.36
C THR A 26 -11.19 -5.26 14.10
N ILE A 27 -10.04 -5.10 14.76
CA ILE A 27 -9.43 -6.16 15.57
C ILE A 27 -9.55 -5.78 17.03
N PHE A 28 -9.97 -6.74 17.86
CA PHE A 28 -9.97 -6.60 19.32
C PHE A 28 -9.11 -7.71 19.93
N LYS A 29 -8.09 -7.33 20.69
CA LYS A 29 -7.15 -8.26 21.32
C LYS A 29 -6.80 -7.80 22.73
N SER A 30 -6.62 -8.73 23.66
CA SER A 30 -6.05 -8.42 24.98
C SER A 30 -4.55 -8.68 24.98
N PHE A 31 -3.82 -8.11 25.95
CA PHE A 31 -2.38 -8.35 26.05
C PHE A 31 -2.05 -9.84 26.25
N PRO A 32 -2.74 -10.61 27.13
CA PRO A 32 -2.49 -12.05 27.25
C PRO A 32 -2.73 -12.82 25.95
N GLN A 33 -3.70 -12.42 25.13
CA GLN A 33 -3.95 -13.05 23.83
C GLN A 33 -2.80 -12.82 22.85
N ALA A 34 -2.32 -11.58 22.72
CA ALA A 34 -1.17 -11.28 21.88
C ALA A 34 0.11 -11.98 22.35
N LEU A 35 0.30 -12.07 23.67
CA LEU A 35 1.42 -12.78 24.29
C LEU A 35 1.37 -14.28 23.97
N GLN A 36 0.18 -14.89 24.04
CA GLN A 36 -0.04 -16.30 23.71
C GLN A 36 0.24 -16.59 22.22
N GLU A 37 -0.25 -15.75 21.31
CA GLU A 37 0.05 -15.87 19.87
C GLU A 37 1.57 -15.80 19.60
N CYS A 38 2.26 -14.86 20.24
CA CYS A 38 3.71 -14.74 20.10
C CYS A 38 4.48 -15.90 20.74
N ALA A 39 3.94 -16.54 21.78
CA ALA A 39 4.50 -17.76 22.32
C ALA A 39 4.42 -18.90 21.31
N GLU A 40 3.32 -19.01 20.55
CA GLU A 40 3.19 -19.98 19.46
C GLU A 40 4.21 -19.73 18.34
N TYR A 41 4.38 -18.46 17.91
CA TYR A 41 5.35 -18.10 16.86
C TYR A 41 6.80 -18.41 17.25
N LEU A 42 7.12 -18.33 18.55
CA LEU A 42 8.45 -18.56 19.10
C LEU A 42 8.62 -19.95 19.73
N GLU A 43 7.63 -20.83 19.57
CA GLU A 43 7.61 -22.20 20.09
C GLU A 43 7.82 -22.29 21.63
N VAL A 44 7.32 -21.30 22.37
CA VAL A 44 7.33 -21.27 23.84
C VAL A 44 6.10 -22.02 24.35
N SER A 45 6.32 -23.13 25.08
CA SER A 45 5.22 -23.91 25.66
C SER A 45 4.38 -23.10 26.64
N ASN A 46 3.08 -23.41 26.75
CA ASN A 46 2.16 -22.75 27.70
C ASN A 46 2.67 -22.82 29.15
N CYS A 47 3.26 -23.95 29.57
CA CYS A 47 3.85 -24.09 30.91
C CYS A 47 5.02 -23.12 31.12
N THR A 48 5.87 -22.95 30.11
CA THR A 48 6.99 -22.00 30.16
C THR A 48 6.49 -20.55 30.17
N LEU A 49 5.50 -20.24 29.33
CA LEU A 49 4.90 -18.92 29.25
C LEU A 49 4.28 -18.51 30.59
N GLN A 50 3.53 -19.40 31.23
CA GLN A 50 2.93 -19.16 32.54
C GLN A 50 4.01 -18.83 33.58
N ARG A 51 5.13 -19.57 33.58
CA ARG A 51 6.26 -19.28 34.49
C ARG A 51 6.86 -17.90 34.23
N TYR A 52 7.00 -17.48 32.97
CA TYR A 52 7.47 -16.12 32.66
C TYR A 52 6.52 -15.04 33.19
N VAL A 53 5.21 -15.26 33.13
CA VAL A 53 4.22 -14.32 33.70
C VAL A 53 4.31 -14.30 35.22
N GLU A 54 4.36 -15.47 35.87
CA GLU A 54 4.50 -15.62 37.33
C GLU A 54 5.80 -14.97 37.85
N ASP A 55 6.90 -15.12 37.10
CA ASP A 55 8.20 -14.51 37.39
C ASP A 55 8.29 -13.03 36.95
N SER A 56 7.17 -12.40 36.60
CA SER A 56 7.08 -10.98 36.22
C SER A 56 7.99 -10.60 35.04
N TYR A 57 8.02 -11.45 34.02
CA TYR A 57 8.76 -11.29 32.77
C TYR A 57 10.28 -11.14 33.02
N PRO A 58 10.99 -12.23 33.35
CA PRO A 58 12.41 -12.17 33.68
C PRO A 58 13.27 -11.66 32.51
N ASN A 59 14.38 -10.96 32.82
CA ASN A 59 15.29 -10.41 31.81
C ASN A 59 16.14 -11.51 31.15
N CYS A 60 15.57 -12.22 30.20
CA CYS A 60 16.26 -13.20 29.37
C CYS A 60 15.87 -13.06 27.89
N GLU A 61 16.73 -13.53 27.00
CA GLU A 61 16.61 -13.29 25.56
C GLU A 61 15.27 -13.74 24.97
N ILE A 62 14.72 -14.87 25.42
CA ILE A 62 13.43 -15.37 24.93
C ILE A 62 12.26 -14.48 25.38
N VAL A 63 12.30 -13.94 26.60
CA VAL A 63 11.27 -13.01 27.10
C VAL A 63 11.34 -11.67 26.39
N LYS A 64 12.55 -11.17 26.10
CA LYS A 64 12.72 -9.95 25.28
C LYS A 64 12.09 -10.11 23.89
N LYS A 65 12.35 -11.24 23.22
CA LYS A 65 11.73 -11.57 21.93
C LYS A 65 10.21 -11.68 22.02
N LEU A 66 9.71 -12.35 23.07
CA LEU A 66 8.29 -12.54 23.30
C LEU A 66 7.56 -11.21 23.50
N LEU A 67 8.09 -10.32 24.34
CA LEU A 67 7.51 -9.00 24.56
C LEU A 67 7.62 -8.12 23.33
N HIS A 68 8.76 -8.12 22.63
CA HIS A 68 8.89 -7.39 21.37
C HIS A 68 7.85 -7.83 20.32
N CYS A 69 7.68 -9.15 20.11
CA CYS A 69 6.64 -9.69 19.26
C CYS A 69 5.24 -9.24 19.72
N THR A 70 4.97 -9.30 21.03
CA THR A 70 3.66 -8.94 21.59
C THR A 70 3.33 -7.48 21.31
N LEU A 71 4.29 -6.56 21.50
CA LEU A 71 4.09 -5.14 21.25
C LEU A 71 3.91 -4.84 19.75
N LEU A 72 4.62 -5.53 18.86
CA LEU A 72 4.40 -5.43 17.41
C LEU A 72 3.00 -5.93 17.01
N ASN A 73 2.57 -7.06 17.56
CA ASN A 73 1.26 -7.67 17.28
C ASN A 73 0.08 -6.81 17.81
N LEU A 74 0.34 -5.97 18.81
CA LEU A 74 -0.61 -4.99 19.34
C LEU A 74 -0.48 -3.60 18.68
N VAL A 75 0.48 -3.41 17.77
CA VAL A 75 0.83 -2.12 17.16
C VAL A 75 1.21 -1.06 18.21
N ALA A 76 1.65 -1.51 19.39
CA ALA A 76 2.16 -0.67 20.48
C ALA A 76 3.66 -0.35 20.33
N TRP A 77 4.30 -0.91 19.30
CA TRP A 77 5.70 -0.69 18.95
C TRP A 77 5.86 -0.60 17.44
N LYS A 78 6.70 0.33 16.99
CA LYS A 78 7.17 0.45 15.61
C LYS A 78 8.69 0.39 15.59
N GLU A 79 9.25 -0.27 14.59
CA GLU A 79 10.70 -0.47 14.49
C GLU A 79 11.48 0.84 14.36
N ASP A 80 10.90 1.83 13.67
CA ASP A 80 11.52 3.13 13.39
C ASP A 80 11.44 4.10 14.57
N SER A 81 10.30 4.16 15.24
CA SER A 81 9.94 5.17 16.24
C SER A 81 9.85 4.63 17.67
N GLY A 82 9.85 3.31 17.85
CA GLY A 82 9.77 2.67 19.16
C GLY A 82 8.33 2.58 19.67
N VAL A 83 8.12 2.90 20.95
CA VAL A 83 6.83 2.70 21.62
C VAL A 83 5.77 3.71 21.18
N GLU A 84 4.59 3.21 20.87
CA GLU A 84 3.39 4.01 20.60
C GLU A 84 2.60 4.16 21.89
N HIS A 85 2.89 5.23 22.64
CA HIS A 85 2.33 5.47 23.97
C HIS A 85 0.80 5.35 23.99
N HIS A 86 0.11 6.01 23.05
CA HIS A 86 -1.34 6.06 22.96
C HIS A 86 -2.00 4.69 22.74
N VAL A 87 -1.28 3.74 22.14
CA VAL A 87 -1.71 2.34 21.97
C VAL A 87 -1.38 1.55 23.23
N MET A 88 -0.15 1.67 23.72
CA MET A 88 0.36 0.96 24.89
C MET A 88 -0.53 1.17 26.12
N VAL A 89 -0.93 2.41 26.41
CA VAL A 89 -1.76 2.74 27.58
C VAL A 89 -3.14 2.09 27.56
N SER A 90 -3.68 1.71 26.39
CA SER A 90 -4.97 1.03 26.31
C SER A 90 -4.97 -0.33 27.00
N PHE A 91 -3.79 -0.97 27.13
CA PHE A 91 -3.62 -2.28 27.75
C PHE A 91 -3.32 -2.21 29.25
N PHE A 92 -3.23 -1.01 29.84
CA PHE A 92 -2.93 -0.85 31.26
C PHE A 92 -4.05 -0.09 31.97
N GLU A 93 -4.24 -0.42 33.25
CA GLU A 93 -5.16 0.26 34.14
C GLU A 93 -4.40 0.74 35.39
N PRO A 94 -4.28 2.07 35.59
CA PRO A 94 -3.60 2.60 36.75
C PRO A 94 -4.39 2.31 38.03
N ALA A 95 -3.70 2.28 39.18
CA ALA A 95 -4.38 2.19 40.46
C ALA A 95 -5.24 3.46 40.68
N PRO A 96 -6.50 3.37 41.15
CA PRO A 96 -7.41 4.52 41.24
C PRO A 96 -6.89 5.73 42.02
N GLN A 97 -6.02 5.50 43.00
CA GLN A 97 -5.41 6.53 43.84
C GLN A 97 -4.05 7.04 43.33
N ASP A 98 -3.48 6.42 42.31
CA ASP A 98 -2.19 6.84 41.75
C ASP A 98 -2.44 7.93 40.70
N THR A 99 -1.97 9.14 40.97
CA THR A 99 -2.06 10.27 40.04
C THR A 99 -0.72 10.59 39.37
N CYS A 100 0.33 9.85 39.71
CA CYS A 100 1.70 10.12 39.27
C CYS A 100 2.22 9.06 38.27
N TYR A 101 1.42 8.03 37.98
CA TYR A 101 1.78 6.91 37.11
C TYR A 101 2.27 7.35 35.72
N GLU A 102 1.61 8.34 35.09
CA GLU A 102 1.99 8.84 33.76
C GLU A 102 3.38 9.47 33.77
N ASN A 103 3.64 10.38 34.71
CA ASN A 103 4.92 11.08 34.82
C ASN A 103 6.08 10.12 35.08
N ARG A 104 5.91 9.17 36.01
CA ARG A 104 6.94 8.16 36.31
C ARG A 104 7.19 7.23 35.12
N THR A 105 6.12 6.81 34.43
CA THR A 105 6.25 5.94 33.25
C THR A 105 6.96 6.68 32.13
N ALA A 106 6.58 7.93 31.85
CA ALA A 106 7.22 8.75 30.82
C ALA A 106 8.70 9.03 31.13
N GLU A 107 9.05 9.28 32.39
CA GLU A 107 10.44 9.43 32.82
C GLU A 107 11.24 8.14 32.62
N CYS A 108 10.68 7.00 33.03
CA CYS A 108 11.31 5.69 32.83
C CYS A 108 11.55 5.40 31.34
N VAL A 109 10.53 5.58 30.49
CA VAL A 109 10.65 5.34 29.04
C VAL A 109 11.71 6.25 28.41
N ARG A 110 11.74 7.54 28.78
CA ARG A 110 12.75 8.48 28.27
C ARG A 110 14.16 8.04 28.63
N ASN A 111 14.37 7.55 29.84
CA ASN A 111 15.67 7.05 30.28
C ASN A 111 16.08 5.80 29.50
N VAL A 112 15.16 4.87 29.23
CA VAL A 112 15.42 3.67 28.41
C VAL A 112 15.82 4.06 26.99
N LEU A 113 15.05 4.94 26.34
CA LEU A 113 15.31 5.37 24.96
C LEU A 113 16.62 6.17 24.81
N ALA A 114 17.14 6.75 25.89
CA ALA A 114 18.44 7.41 25.90
C ALA A 114 19.63 6.44 25.99
N THR A 115 19.39 5.15 26.25
CA THR A 115 20.45 4.14 26.34
C THR A 115 20.71 3.43 25.01
N CYS A 116 21.97 3.09 24.73
CA CYS A 116 22.35 2.29 23.56
C CYS A 116 22.07 0.80 23.81
N GLN A 117 20.80 0.41 23.83
CA GLN A 117 20.36 -0.99 23.80
C GLN A 117 19.93 -1.40 22.39
N ASP A 118 19.95 -2.70 22.10
CA ASP A 118 19.32 -3.25 20.91
C ASP A 118 17.79 -3.13 21.01
N LYS A 119 17.08 -3.28 19.88
CA LYS A 119 15.62 -3.09 19.82
C LYS A 119 14.86 -4.03 20.76
N LEU A 120 15.33 -5.26 20.92
CA LEU A 120 14.75 -6.23 21.85
C LEU A 120 14.90 -5.81 23.31
N GLY A 121 16.09 -5.34 23.70
CA GLY A 121 16.34 -4.78 25.03
C GLY A 121 15.49 -3.54 25.29
N GLN A 122 15.42 -2.61 24.33
CA GLN A 122 14.60 -1.41 24.46
C GLN A 122 13.11 -1.74 24.65
N ALA A 123 12.55 -2.63 23.83
CA ALA A 123 11.15 -3.01 23.95
C ALA A 123 10.84 -3.70 25.28
N TYR A 124 11.75 -4.56 25.75
CA TYR A 124 11.66 -5.18 27.07
C TYR A 124 11.65 -4.13 28.19
N GLU A 125 12.63 -3.22 28.21
CA GLU A 125 12.75 -2.22 29.28
C GLU A 125 11.61 -1.19 29.24
N VAL A 126 11.14 -0.82 28.04
CA VAL A 126 9.95 0.01 27.89
C VAL A 126 8.72 -0.70 28.44
N PHE A 127 8.49 -1.96 28.10
CA PHE A 127 7.39 -2.74 28.67
C PHE A 127 7.48 -2.77 30.21
N GLN A 128 8.68 -2.99 30.76
CA GLN A 128 8.91 -2.97 32.21
C GLN A 128 8.59 -1.60 32.84
N CYS A 129 8.81 -0.49 32.13
CA CYS A 129 8.36 0.83 32.60
C CYS A 129 6.84 0.87 32.77
N TYR A 130 6.05 0.43 31.79
CA TYR A 130 4.59 0.42 31.92
C TYR A 130 4.12 -0.58 32.99
N TYR A 131 4.66 -1.80 32.97
CA TYR A 131 4.29 -2.87 33.89
C TYR A 131 4.56 -2.50 35.36
N ARG A 132 5.63 -1.74 35.63
CA ARG A 132 6.02 -1.36 37.00
C ARG A 132 5.47 -0.01 37.44
N GLN A 133 5.31 0.95 36.53
CA GLN A 133 5.03 2.35 36.88
C GLN A 133 3.63 2.82 36.48
N TYR A 134 3.02 2.21 35.45
CA TYR A 134 1.73 2.65 34.91
C TYR A 134 0.56 2.00 35.62
N GLY A 135 0.56 0.66 35.73
CA GLY A 135 -0.54 -0.07 36.37
C GLY A 135 -0.62 -1.54 35.99
N ASN A 136 -1.78 -2.16 36.25
CA ASN A 136 -2.03 -3.56 35.93
C ASN A 136 -2.39 -3.74 34.46
N ILE A 137 -2.06 -4.90 33.89
CA ILE A 137 -2.50 -5.27 32.54
C ILE A 137 -4.02 -5.48 32.55
N ARG A 138 -4.72 -4.94 31.54
CA ARG A 138 -6.15 -5.15 31.33
C ARG A 138 -6.40 -6.52 30.70
N GLU A 139 -7.29 -7.29 31.33
CA GLU A 139 -7.75 -8.59 30.80
C GLU A 139 -8.72 -8.44 29.63
N SER A 140 -9.47 -7.34 29.59
CA SER A 140 -10.43 -7.07 28.52
C SER A 140 -9.73 -6.81 27.18
N LYS A 141 -10.35 -7.23 26.08
CA LYS A 141 -9.87 -6.94 24.73
C LYS A 141 -9.93 -5.43 24.46
N GLN A 142 -8.85 -4.89 23.91
CA GLN A 142 -8.77 -3.52 23.43
C GLN A 142 -8.86 -3.49 21.92
N TRP A 143 -9.33 -2.37 21.37
CA TRP A 143 -9.30 -2.13 19.93
C TRP A 143 -7.85 -1.95 19.47
N ILE A 144 -7.47 -2.60 18.38
CA ILE A 144 -6.11 -2.55 17.82
C ILE A 144 -6.11 -1.60 16.62
N PRO A 145 -5.19 -0.61 16.59
CA PRO A 145 -5.08 0.30 15.46
C PRO A 145 -4.57 -0.40 14.22
N ASN A 146 -4.88 0.17 13.06
CA ASN A 146 -4.36 -0.33 11.80
C ASN A 146 -2.89 0.03 11.67
N THR A 147 -2.10 -0.89 11.11
CA THR A 147 -0.80 -0.52 10.55
C THR A 147 -1.00 0.45 9.37
N ALA A 148 0.05 1.19 9.00
CA ALA A 148 -0.03 2.14 7.88
C ALA A 148 -0.53 1.50 6.57
N ASN A 149 -0.11 0.27 6.29
CA ASN A 149 -0.55 -0.47 5.10
C ASN A 149 -2.03 -0.86 5.20
N GLU A 150 -2.46 -1.40 6.34
CA GLU A 150 -3.88 -1.74 6.56
C GLU A 150 -4.78 -0.51 6.47
N PHE A 151 -4.29 0.64 6.96
CA PHE A 151 -5.01 1.91 6.86
C PHE A 151 -5.12 2.40 5.41
N ASN A 152 -4.06 2.28 4.62
CA ASN A 152 -4.09 2.61 3.20
C ASN A 152 -5.08 1.72 2.45
N GLU A 153 -5.00 0.40 2.63
CA GLU A 153 -5.94 -0.57 2.04
C GLU A 153 -7.39 -0.28 2.44
N LEU A 154 -7.61 0.10 3.70
CA LEU A 154 -8.92 0.52 4.18
C LEU A 154 -9.45 1.74 3.43
N ILE A 155 -8.62 2.76 3.19
CA ILE A 155 -9.02 3.97 2.44
C ILE A 155 -9.33 3.60 0.98
N SER A 156 -8.45 2.87 0.30
CA SER A 156 -8.62 2.49 -1.10
C SER A 156 -9.90 1.67 -1.30
N LEU A 157 -10.14 0.69 -0.41
CA LEU A 157 -11.37 -0.09 -0.42
C LEU A 157 -12.61 0.77 -0.15
N ALA A 158 -12.55 1.72 0.77
CA ALA A 158 -13.69 2.60 1.06
C ALA A 158 -14.04 3.49 -0.14
N ILE A 159 -13.03 3.96 -0.88
CA ILE A 159 -13.16 4.72 -2.13
C ILE A 159 -13.79 3.85 -3.23
N GLU A 160 -13.34 2.60 -3.39
CA GLU A 160 -13.89 1.67 -4.36
C GLU A 160 -15.35 1.29 -4.06
N LEU A 161 -15.66 0.95 -2.82
CA LEU A 161 -17.02 0.61 -2.39
C LEU A 161 -17.99 1.79 -2.50
N ALA A 162 -17.49 3.02 -2.34
CA ALA A 162 -18.27 4.24 -2.57
C ALA A 162 -18.38 4.61 -4.06
N ASN A 163 -17.71 3.87 -4.95
CA ASN A 163 -17.61 4.16 -6.38
C ASN A 163 -17.14 5.59 -6.67
N VAL A 164 -16.14 6.09 -5.93
CA VAL A 164 -15.64 7.46 -6.09
C VAL A 164 -15.04 7.65 -7.50
N PRO A 165 -15.57 8.56 -8.33
CA PRO A 165 -15.05 8.83 -9.65
C PRO A 165 -13.59 9.28 -9.61
N ARG A 166 -12.81 8.93 -10.65
CA ARG A 166 -11.40 9.33 -10.74
C ARG A 166 -11.20 10.86 -10.70
N CYS A 167 -12.12 11.63 -11.28
CA CYS A 167 -12.07 13.09 -11.23
C CYS A 167 -12.14 13.62 -9.79
N GLU A 168 -12.94 13.01 -8.91
CA GLU A 168 -13.00 13.36 -7.49
C GLU A 168 -11.72 12.92 -6.76
N ARG A 169 -11.16 11.75 -7.11
CA ARG A 169 -9.86 11.29 -6.55
C ARG A 169 -8.69 12.22 -6.90
N ILE A 170 -8.68 12.80 -8.11
CA ILE A 170 -7.71 13.85 -8.47
C ILE A 170 -7.90 15.08 -7.56
N GLN A 171 -9.14 15.45 -7.26
CA GLN A 171 -9.41 16.53 -6.31
C GLN A 171 -8.94 16.14 -4.90
N TYR A 172 -9.07 14.88 -4.50
CA TYR A 172 -8.54 14.39 -3.23
C TYR A 172 -7.02 14.53 -3.15
N ALA A 173 -6.30 14.12 -4.20
CA ALA A 173 -4.84 14.28 -4.31
C ALA A 173 -4.40 15.76 -4.22
N ARG A 174 -5.24 16.69 -4.69
CA ARG A 174 -5.03 18.14 -4.60
C ARG A 174 -5.48 18.76 -3.27
N GLY A 175 -5.98 17.96 -2.32
CA GLY A 175 -6.48 18.41 -1.02
C GLY A 175 -7.92 18.93 -1.03
N ASN A 176 -8.58 18.97 -2.20
CA ASN A 176 -9.99 19.36 -2.35
C ASN A 176 -10.92 18.19 -2.05
N ILE A 177 -10.98 17.77 -0.78
CA ILE A 177 -11.67 16.53 -0.36
C ILE A 177 -13.08 16.77 0.17
N LEU A 178 -13.21 17.65 1.18
CA LEU A 178 -14.40 17.77 2.03
C LEU A 178 -15.70 18.04 1.27
N ASP A 179 -15.61 18.80 0.18
CA ASP A 179 -16.77 19.26 -0.58
C ASP A 179 -17.03 18.39 -1.83
N GLN A 180 -16.29 17.30 -2.03
CA GLN A 180 -16.59 16.37 -3.12
C GLN A 180 -17.82 15.51 -2.80
N PRO A 181 -18.69 15.25 -3.79
CA PRO A 181 -19.95 14.53 -3.59
C PRO A 181 -19.80 13.14 -2.95
N SER A 182 -18.76 12.40 -3.30
CA SER A 182 -18.61 11.00 -2.89
C SER A 182 -17.89 10.84 -1.54
N PHE A 183 -17.30 11.91 -1.00
CA PHE A 183 -16.45 11.83 0.19
C PHE A 183 -17.21 11.38 1.44
N ALA A 184 -18.40 11.96 1.69
CA ALA A 184 -19.21 11.61 2.86
C ALA A 184 -19.52 10.11 2.91
N ARG A 185 -19.80 9.50 1.74
CA ARG A 185 -20.09 8.08 1.64
C ARG A 185 -18.84 7.22 1.86
N ALA A 186 -17.73 7.56 1.22
CA ALA A 186 -16.46 6.86 1.40
C ALA A 186 -15.99 6.92 2.86
N PHE A 187 -16.06 8.10 3.47
CA PHE A 187 -15.69 8.31 4.87
C PHE A 187 -16.53 7.48 5.84
N MET A 188 -17.85 7.38 5.61
CA MET A 188 -18.74 6.53 6.41
C MET A 188 -18.38 5.04 6.30
N ILE A 189 -18.09 4.55 5.09
CA ILE A 189 -17.66 3.16 4.89
C ILE A 189 -16.34 2.90 5.63
N GLY A 190 -15.37 3.80 5.49
CA GLY A 190 -14.09 3.71 6.18
C GLY A 190 -14.25 3.67 7.70
N CYS A 191 -15.03 4.57 8.29
CA CYS A 191 -15.24 4.64 9.73
C CYS A 191 -15.95 3.42 10.31
N VAL A 192 -16.93 2.85 9.59
CA VAL A 192 -17.61 1.62 10.05
C VAL A 192 -16.65 0.43 10.03
N ARG A 193 -15.84 0.29 8.97
CA ARG A 193 -14.88 -0.80 8.86
C ARG A 193 -13.75 -0.67 9.89
N ALA A 194 -13.20 0.52 10.06
CA ALA A 194 -12.18 0.74 11.08
C ALA A 194 -12.68 0.56 12.53
N GLY A 195 -13.99 0.60 12.77
CA GLY A 195 -14.55 0.60 14.12
C GLY A 195 -14.50 1.97 14.80
N TYR A 196 -14.44 3.05 14.03
CA TYR A 196 -14.62 4.43 14.51
C TYR A 196 -16.08 4.83 14.66
N TYR A 197 -16.97 4.12 13.98
CA TYR A 197 -18.40 4.41 13.99
C TYR A 197 -19.24 3.14 13.98
N SER A 198 -20.34 3.12 14.72
CA SER A 198 -21.41 2.14 14.54
C SER A 198 -22.76 2.80 14.37
N LEU A 199 -23.67 2.11 13.69
CA LEU A 199 -25.05 2.59 13.52
C LEU A 199 -25.80 2.66 14.87
N GLN A 200 -25.37 1.87 15.86
CA GLN A 200 -26.02 1.80 17.17
C GLN A 200 -25.53 2.90 18.12
N ASP A 201 -24.20 3.03 18.25
CA ASP A 201 -23.60 3.85 19.30
C ASP A 201 -23.02 5.18 18.76
N GLY A 202 -22.89 5.32 17.44
CA GLY A 202 -22.29 6.50 16.83
C GLY A 202 -20.75 6.45 16.83
N VAL A 203 -20.11 7.59 17.08
CA VAL A 203 -18.66 7.78 17.00
C VAL A 203 -17.95 7.28 18.26
N TYR A 204 -16.87 6.51 18.08
CA TYR A 204 -15.96 6.09 19.15
C TYR A 204 -14.69 6.94 19.14
N LEU A 205 -14.67 8.01 19.94
CA LEU A 205 -13.51 8.92 20.05
C LEU A 205 -12.25 8.21 20.58
N SER A 206 -12.42 7.21 21.44
CA SER A 206 -11.31 6.38 21.92
C SER A 206 -10.61 5.65 20.78
N SER A 207 -11.34 5.12 19.79
CA SER A 207 -10.74 4.43 18.65
C SER A 207 -9.94 5.41 17.77
N PHE A 208 -10.43 6.64 17.59
CA PHE A 208 -9.68 7.68 16.88
C PHE A 208 -8.39 8.08 17.62
N TYR A 209 -8.44 8.19 18.96
CA TYR A 209 -7.25 8.44 19.77
C TYR A 209 -6.25 7.28 19.67
N THR A 210 -6.72 6.04 19.72
CA THR A 210 -5.85 4.86 19.61
C THR A 210 -5.25 4.71 18.20
N GLU A 211 -5.91 5.17 17.13
CA GLU A 211 -5.33 5.15 15.77
C GLU A 211 -4.27 6.24 15.57
N PHE A 212 -4.56 7.47 15.99
CA PHE A 212 -3.79 8.64 15.57
C PHE A 212 -2.95 9.26 16.68
N GLY A 213 -3.17 8.88 17.94
CA GLY A 213 -2.46 9.43 19.10
C GLY A 213 -2.72 10.92 19.36
N VAL A 214 -3.83 11.48 18.83
CA VAL A 214 -4.16 12.91 18.93
C VAL A 214 -4.99 13.19 20.20
N PRO A 215 -4.42 13.78 21.26
CA PRO A 215 -5.11 13.94 22.55
C PRO A 215 -6.31 14.90 22.49
N GLU A 216 -6.32 15.85 21.55
CA GLU A 216 -7.41 16.80 21.31
C GLU A 216 -8.76 16.10 21.06
N VAL A 217 -8.72 14.87 20.52
CA VAL A 217 -9.89 14.03 20.26
C VAL A 217 -10.62 13.63 21.54
N LEU A 218 -9.91 13.49 22.66
CA LEU A 218 -10.46 13.10 23.97
C LEU A 218 -10.76 14.30 24.88
N THR A 219 -10.64 15.53 24.36
CA THR A 219 -10.97 16.70 25.17
C THR A 219 -12.47 16.84 25.36
N LYS A 220 -12.88 17.38 26.50
CA LYS A 220 -14.28 17.68 26.80
C LYS A 220 -14.93 18.55 25.71
N GLN A 221 -14.18 19.47 25.11
CA GLN A 221 -14.66 20.31 24.01
C GLN A 221 -15.04 19.47 22.78
N THR A 222 -14.20 18.53 22.38
CA THR A 222 -14.50 17.63 21.26
C THR A 222 -15.69 16.73 21.57
N GLU A 223 -15.77 16.17 22.78
CA GLU A 223 -16.90 15.36 23.24
C GLU A 223 -18.23 16.15 23.18
N GLU A 224 -18.24 17.38 23.71
CA GLU A 224 -19.40 18.27 23.69
C GLU A 224 -19.81 18.66 22.25
N CYS A 225 -18.84 18.90 21.36
CA CYS A 225 -19.09 19.15 19.94
C CYS A 225 -19.76 17.96 19.26
N VAL A 226 -19.19 16.76 19.43
CA VAL A 226 -19.71 15.52 18.84
C VAL A 226 -21.12 15.24 19.35
N ALA A 227 -21.37 15.40 20.65
CA ALA A 227 -22.70 15.20 21.25
C ALA A 227 -23.73 16.21 20.69
N THR A 228 -23.34 17.48 20.58
CA THR A 228 -24.20 18.54 20.06
C THR A 228 -24.56 18.30 18.60
N VAL A 229 -23.58 18.01 17.74
CA VAL A 229 -23.80 17.73 16.32
C VAL A 229 -24.60 16.43 16.15
N SER A 230 -24.31 15.39 16.93
CA SER A 230 -25.09 14.14 16.90
C SER A 230 -26.57 14.38 17.19
N LYS A 231 -26.89 15.24 18.17
CA LYS A 231 -28.26 15.63 18.49
C LYS A 231 -28.89 16.49 17.39
N GLN A 232 -28.14 17.41 16.79
CA GLN A 232 -28.62 18.26 15.70
C GLN A 232 -29.05 17.44 14.47
N TYR A 233 -28.36 16.32 14.20
CA TYR A 233 -28.59 15.47 13.03
C TYR A 233 -29.18 14.10 13.42
N CYS A 234 -29.95 14.01 14.51
CA CYS A 234 -30.51 12.75 15.02
C CYS A 234 -31.50 12.08 14.04
N ASP A 235 -32.17 12.88 13.20
CA ASP A 235 -33.18 12.41 12.24
C ASP A 235 -32.60 12.21 10.83
N SER A 236 -31.33 12.58 10.59
CA SER A 236 -30.67 12.35 9.30
C SER A 236 -30.15 10.92 9.20
N ASP A 237 -29.86 10.47 7.97
CA ASP A 237 -29.11 9.25 7.75
C ASP A 237 -27.70 9.32 8.38
N HIS A 238 -27.12 8.15 8.66
CA HIS A 238 -25.82 8.03 9.32
C HIS A 238 -24.66 8.65 8.53
N THR A 239 -24.72 8.64 7.19
CA THR A 239 -23.68 9.23 6.34
C THR A 239 -23.64 10.74 6.55
N THR A 240 -24.81 11.38 6.48
CA THR A 240 -24.96 12.82 6.70
C THR A 240 -24.58 13.21 8.12
N ARG A 241 -25.00 12.42 9.12
CA ARG A 241 -24.68 12.67 10.53
C ARG A 241 -23.17 12.61 10.79
N LEU A 242 -22.52 11.52 10.38
CA LEU A 242 -21.10 11.32 10.58
C LEU A 242 -20.26 12.36 9.82
N TYR A 243 -20.61 12.66 8.57
CA TYR A 243 -19.93 13.72 7.81
C TYR A 243 -19.99 15.07 8.52
N ASN A 244 -21.15 15.45 9.08
CA ASN A 244 -21.28 16.70 9.82
C ASN A 244 -20.50 16.69 11.14
N ILE A 245 -20.46 15.56 11.84
CA ILE A 245 -19.59 15.41 13.03
C ILE A 245 -18.14 15.62 12.64
N PHE A 246 -17.68 14.96 11.57
CA PHE A 246 -16.31 15.10 11.10
C PHE A 246 -16.00 16.54 10.69
N LYS A 247 -16.78 17.12 9.78
CA LYS A 247 -16.57 18.49 9.26
C LYS A 247 -16.54 19.55 10.35
N LYS A 248 -17.39 19.44 11.38
CA LYS A 248 -17.54 20.47 12.42
C LYS A 248 -16.66 20.26 13.64
N CYS A 249 -16.29 19.01 13.96
CA CYS A 249 -15.63 18.69 15.22
C CYS A 249 -14.26 18.02 15.05
N LEU A 250 -14.01 17.31 13.95
CA LEU A 250 -12.84 16.42 13.85
C LEU A 250 -11.90 16.73 12.67
N ALA A 251 -12.36 17.41 11.63
CA ALA A 251 -11.57 17.63 10.40
C ALA A 251 -10.29 18.43 10.64
N ASP A 252 -10.32 19.39 11.57
CA ASP A 252 -9.15 20.20 11.94
C ASP A 252 -8.27 19.53 13.02
N VAL A 253 -8.76 18.43 13.60
CA VAL A 253 -8.09 17.70 14.69
C VAL A 253 -7.39 16.45 14.16
N LEU A 254 -8.04 15.72 13.25
CA LEU A 254 -7.56 14.45 12.75
C LEU A 254 -6.75 14.61 11.45
N PRO A 255 -5.70 13.80 11.25
CA PRO A 255 -4.90 13.84 10.02
C PRO A 255 -5.61 13.18 8.82
N THR A 256 -6.89 12.79 8.94
CA THR A 256 -7.63 12.00 7.95
C THR A 256 -7.57 12.61 6.55
N LEU A 257 -7.79 13.92 6.41
CA LEU A 257 -7.76 14.58 5.10
C LEU A 257 -6.36 14.54 4.49
N SER A 258 -5.31 14.79 5.28
CA SER A 258 -3.94 14.73 4.81
C SER A 258 -3.52 13.31 4.40
N LEU A 259 -3.97 12.28 5.12
CA LEU A 259 -3.67 10.88 4.80
C LEU A 259 -4.39 10.45 3.50
N VAL A 260 -5.67 10.82 3.36
CA VAL A 260 -6.42 10.59 2.11
C VAL A 260 -5.75 11.32 0.96
N GLN A 261 -5.33 12.59 1.15
CA GLN A 261 -4.62 13.35 0.13
C GLN A 261 -3.32 12.66 -0.30
N GLN A 262 -2.48 12.25 0.66
CA GLN A 262 -1.19 11.61 0.38
C GLN A 262 -1.37 10.29 -0.36
N LEU A 263 -2.29 9.44 0.11
CA LEU A 263 -2.57 8.17 -0.56
C LEU A 263 -3.11 8.40 -1.98
N GLN A 264 -4.06 9.32 -2.14
CA GLN A 264 -4.58 9.63 -3.47
C GLN A 264 -3.53 10.29 -4.36
N ALA A 265 -2.60 11.08 -3.83
CA ALA A 265 -1.47 11.59 -4.62
C ALA A 265 -0.55 10.45 -5.11
N GLN A 266 -0.34 9.42 -4.29
CA GLN A 266 0.42 8.21 -4.67
C GLN A 266 -0.34 7.37 -5.71
N GLU A 267 -1.63 7.11 -5.48
CA GLU A 267 -2.46 6.27 -6.34
C GLU A 267 -2.90 6.95 -7.64
N VAL A 268 -3.18 8.26 -7.61
CA VAL A 268 -3.47 9.05 -8.82
C VAL A 268 -2.19 9.33 -9.61
N GLY A 269 -1.03 9.34 -8.92
CA GLY A 269 0.31 9.40 -9.52
C GLY A 269 0.76 8.08 -10.19
N THR A 270 -0.02 7.00 -10.06
CA THR A 270 0.28 5.68 -10.64
C THR A 270 -0.94 5.15 -11.42
N ASP A 271 -1.16 5.65 -12.65
CA ASP A 271 -1.73 4.95 -13.84
C ASP A 271 -2.12 5.99 -14.94
N LEU A 272 -1.39 6.22 -16.04
CA LEU A 272 -0.81 5.38 -17.12
C LEU A 272 -1.74 5.06 -18.34
N CYS A 273 -2.27 6.13 -18.95
CA CYS A 273 -2.29 6.39 -20.41
C CYS A 273 -2.97 7.75 -20.69
N GLY A 274 -3.93 8.16 -19.84
CA GLY A 274 -4.50 9.52 -19.86
C GLY A 274 -3.71 10.56 -19.07
N CYS A 275 -2.97 10.16 -18.02
CA CYS A 275 -2.31 11.11 -17.12
C CYS A 275 -1.00 11.70 -17.63
N ALA A 276 -0.12 10.98 -18.32
CA ALA A 276 1.11 11.57 -18.85
C ALA A 276 0.81 12.76 -19.77
N LEU A 277 -0.26 12.65 -20.55
CA LEU A 277 -0.74 13.75 -21.39
C LEU A 277 -1.30 14.93 -20.56
N HIS A 278 -2.07 14.66 -19.50
CA HIS A 278 -2.61 15.71 -18.60
C HIS A 278 -1.54 16.36 -17.71
N GLU A 279 -0.57 15.60 -17.23
CA GLU A 279 0.56 16.04 -16.42
C GLU A 279 1.51 16.91 -17.24
N CYS A 280 1.85 16.47 -18.45
CA CYS A 280 2.59 17.28 -19.41
C CYS A 280 1.80 18.51 -19.85
N ALA A 281 0.47 18.43 -19.95
CA ALA A 281 -0.35 19.60 -20.20
C ALA A 281 -0.26 20.60 -19.03
N GLU A 282 -0.22 20.14 -17.78
CA GLU A 282 -0.01 20.99 -16.61
C GLU A 282 1.39 21.65 -16.62
N TYR A 283 2.46 20.89 -16.90
CA TYR A 283 3.82 21.43 -17.04
C TYR A 283 3.96 22.48 -18.15
N LEU A 284 3.16 22.33 -19.20
CA LEU A 284 3.16 23.22 -20.36
C LEU A 284 2.06 24.29 -20.29
N GLU A 285 1.37 24.41 -19.15
CA GLU A 285 0.28 25.37 -18.92
C GLU A 285 -0.87 25.26 -19.95
N VAL A 286 -1.08 24.08 -20.50
CA VAL A 286 -2.16 23.75 -21.43
C VAL A 286 -3.43 23.43 -20.63
N SER A 287 -4.46 24.29 -20.77
CA SER A 287 -5.74 24.05 -20.10
C SER A 287 -6.41 22.75 -20.54
N ASN A 288 -7.22 22.13 -19.67
CA ASN A 288 -7.99 20.93 -20.00
C ASN A 288 -8.91 21.12 -21.24
N CYS A 289 -9.46 22.32 -21.43
CA CYS A 289 -10.27 22.63 -22.62
C CYS A 289 -9.42 22.63 -23.89
N THR A 290 -8.21 23.19 -23.82
CA THR A 290 -7.26 23.19 -24.94
C THR A 290 -6.77 21.78 -25.23
N LEU A 291 -6.44 21.01 -24.20
CA LEU A 291 -5.99 19.64 -24.34
C LEU A 291 -7.05 18.76 -25.01
N ARG A 292 -8.31 18.89 -24.58
CA ARG A 292 -9.44 18.19 -25.19
C ARG A 292 -9.55 18.50 -26.68
N ARG A 293 -9.38 19.76 -27.08
CA ARG A 293 -9.36 20.15 -28.50
C ARG A 293 -8.19 19.52 -29.24
N TYR A 294 -7.00 19.44 -28.65
CA TYR A 294 -5.88 18.74 -29.28
C TYR A 294 -6.18 17.28 -29.54
N VAL A 295 -6.84 16.58 -28.61
CA VAL A 295 -7.25 15.18 -28.81
C VAL A 295 -8.33 15.09 -29.90
N GLU A 296 -9.36 15.94 -29.86
CA GLU A 296 -10.44 15.99 -30.85
C GLU A 296 -9.89 16.28 -32.26
N ASP A 297 -8.89 17.16 -32.37
CA ASP A 297 -8.22 17.53 -33.61
C ASP A 297 -7.06 16.57 -33.97
N SER A 298 -6.98 15.40 -33.32
CA SER A 298 -5.98 14.35 -33.61
C SER A 298 -4.52 14.83 -33.52
N TYR A 299 -4.25 15.62 -32.48
CA TYR A 299 -2.96 16.24 -32.14
C TYR A 299 -2.41 17.09 -33.30
N PRO A 300 -2.94 18.31 -33.50
CA PRO A 300 -2.55 19.16 -34.62
C PRO A 300 -1.07 19.56 -34.55
N GLU A 301 -0.40 19.66 -35.70
CA GLU A 301 1.03 19.97 -35.73
C GLU A 301 1.28 21.43 -35.32
N CYS A 302 1.75 21.61 -34.09
CA CYS A 302 2.22 22.90 -33.59
C CYS A 302 3.23 22.70 -32.45
N ASP A 303 4.04 23.72 -32.16
CA ASP A 303 5.17 23.60 -31.21
C ASP A 303 4.75 23.12 -29.81
N ILE A 304 3.59 23.57 -29.32
CA ILE A 304 3.09 23.17 -28.01
C ILE A 304 2.65 21.71 -27.99
N VAL A 305 2.05 21.21 -29.08
CA VAL A 305 1.68 19.79 -29.21
C VAL A 305 2.92 18.92 -29.37
N LYS A 306 3.94 19.37 -30.11
CA LYS A 306 5.23 18.66 -30.21
C LYS A 306 5.89 18.48 -28.84
N LYS A 307 5.92 19.54 -28.02
CA LYS A 307 6.40 19.49 -26.62
C LYS A 307 5.55 18.56 -25.75
N LEU A 308 4.23 18.66 -25.87
CA LEU A 308 3.28 17.84 -25.12
C LEU A 308 3.47 16.35 -25.41
N ILE A 309 3.58 15.97 -26.69
CA ILE A 309 3.82 14.59 -27.11
C ILE A 309 5.20 14.12 -26.66
N HIS A 310 6.26 14.91 -26.84
CA HIS A 310 7.60 14.52 -26.39
C HIS A 310 7.66 14.29 -24.87
N CYS A 311 7.09 15.20 -24.08
CA CYS A 311 6.97 15.04 -22.63
C CYS A 311 6.16 13.80 -22.25
N THR A 312 5.05 13.56 -22.96
CA THR A 312 4.21 12.38 -22.72
C THR A 312 5.02 11.11 -22.97
N LEU A 313 5.75 11.02 -24.08
CA LEU A 313 6.58 9.86 -24.40
C LEU A 313 7.73 9.63 -23.41
N LEU A 314 8.29 10.70 -22.83
CA LEU A 314 9.28 10.59 -21.75
C LEU A 314 8.67 9.99 -20.48
N ASN A 315 7.50 10.50 -20.05
CA ASN A 315 6.77 9.95 -18.90
C ASN A 315 6.25 8.54 -19.16
N LEU A 316 6.01 8.18 -20.42
CA LEU A 316 5.70 6.82 -20.84
C LEU A 316 6.93 5.90 -20.89
N VAL A 317 8.14 6.42 -20.67
CA VAL A 317 9.41 5.71 -20.88
C VAL A 317 9.51 5.14 -22.32
N ALA A 318 8.73 5.72 -23.23
CA ALA A 318 8.63 5.37 -24.64
C ALA A 318 9.65 6.11 -25.50
N TRP A 319 10.35 7.11 -24.94
CA TRP A 319 11.38 7.89 -25.63
C TRP A 319 12.74 7.77 -24.95
N THR A 320 13.81 7.74 -25.74
CA THR A 320 15.22 7.73 -25.29
C THR A 320 16.08 8.66 -26.14
N GLU A 321 17.35 8.80 -25.79
CA GLU A 321 18.35 9.46 -26.65
C GLU A 321 18.44 8.84 -28.05
N THR A 322 18.19 7.54 -28.18
CA THR A 322 18.19 6.82 -29.46
C THR A 322 16.84 6.86 -30.19
N GLY A 323 15.81 7.50 -29.61
CA GLY A 323 14.48 7.64 -30.19
C GLY A 323 13.40 6.79 -29.49
N LEU A 324 12.31 6.56 -30.21
CA LEU A 324 11.10 5.90 -29.72
C LEU A 324 11.28 4.39 -29.51
N LYS A 325 10.83 3.87 -28.38
CA LYS A 325 10.77 2.43 -28.06
C LYS A 325 9.47 1.81 -28.57
N HIS A 326 9.57 1.04 -29.65
CA HIS A 326 8.44 0.33 -30.24
C HIS A 326 7.66 -0.53 -29.23
N GLN A 327 8.38 -1.35 -28.47
CA GLN A 327 7.82 -2.29 -27.49
C GLN A 327 6.97 -1.62 -26.39
N VAL A 328 7.25 -0.34 -26.09
CA VAL A 328 6.47 0.45 -25.13
C VAL A 328 5.25 1.01 -25.83
N MET A 329 5.42 1.58 -27.03
CA MET A 329 4.33 2.18 -27.79
C MET A 329 3.22 1.20 -28.12
N VAL A 330 3.55 -0.01 -28.59
CA VAL A 330 2.54 -1.01 -28.97
C VAL A 330 1.68 -1.49 -27.80
N SER A 331 2.13 -1.28 -26.55
CA SER A 331 1.31 -1.59 -25.38
C SER A 331 0.07 -0.69 -25.30
N PHE A 332 0.13 0.52 -25.85
CA PHE A 332 -0.93 1.54 -25.76
C PHE A 332 -1.94 1.51 -26.90
N PHE A 333 -1.78 0.64 -27.90
CA PHE A 333 -2.66 0.60 -29.06
C PHE A 333 -3.28 -0.79 -29.26
N ASP A 334 -4.54 -0.80 -29.65
CA ASP A 334 -5.22 -1.97 -30.20
C ASP A 334 -5.34 -1.83 -31.72
N PRO A 335 -4.89 -2.82 -32.50
CA PRO A 335 -5.08 -2.80 -33.94
C PRO A 335 -6.56 -2.82 -34.29
N ALA A 336 -6.90 -2.15 -35.40
CA ALA A 336 -8.26 -2.18 -35.91
C ALA A 336 -8.67 -3.63 -36.24
N PRO A 337 -9.87 -4.09 -35.88
CA PRO A 337 -10.31 -5.46 -36.15
C PRO A 337 -10.17 -5.81 -37.64
N GLY A 338 -9.39 -6.86 -37.94
CA GLY A 338 -9.16 -7.34 -39.31
C GLY A 338 -8.05 -6.60 -40.09
N ASP A 339 -7.38 -5.62 -39.51
CA ASP A 339 -6.17 -5.04 -40.09
C ASP A 339 -4.97 -5.96 -39.78
N SER A 340 -4.41 -6.62 -40.78
CA SER A 340 -3.19 -7.44 -40.65
C SER A 340 -1.92 -6.70 -41.06
N CYS A 341 -2.03 -5.46 -41.55
CA CYS A 341 -0.94 -4.69 -42.14
C CYS A 341 -0.47 -3.54 -41.25
N TYR A 342 -1.12 -3.29 -40.11
CA TYR A 342 -0.83 -2.19 -39.20
C TYR A 342 0.64 -2.15 -38.75
N GLU A 343 1.26 -3.31 -38.45
CA GLU A 343 2.67 -3.38 -38.02
C GLU A 343 3.62 -2.92 -39.12
N ASN A 344 3.49 -3.49 -40.32
CA ASN A 344 4.35 -3.16 -41.46
C ASN A 344 4.19 -1.69 -41.85
N ARG A 345 2.95 -1.19 -41.91
CA ARG A 345 2.64 0.20 -42.25
C ARG A 345 3.22 1.17 -41.21
N THR A 346 3.09 0.84 -39.93
CA THR A 346 3.66 1.67 -38.85
C THR A 346 5.19 1.64 -38.88
N ALA A 347 5.80 0.47 -39.08
CA ALA A 347 7.25 0.32 -39.19
C ALA A 347 7.82 1.07 -40.40
N ASP A 348 7.15 1.02 -41.56
CA ASP A 348 7.51 1.79 -42.74
C ASP A 348 7.45 3.29 -42.48
N CYS A 349 6.38 3.77 -41.84
CA CYS A 349 6.24 5.17 -41.45
C CYS A 349 7.38 5.61 -40.53
N VAL A 350 7.66 4.85 -39.47
CA VAL A 350 8.72 5.17 -38.50
C VAL A 350 10.10 5.18 -39.14
N ARG A 351 10.41 4.23 -40.04
CA ARG A 351 11.69 4.18 -40.77
C ARG A 351 11.91 5.38 -41.68
N ASN A 352 10.83 5.98 -42.19
CA ASN A 352 10.88 7.12 -43.09
C ASN A 352 10.93 8.47 -42.35
N VAL A 353 10.85 8.50 -41.02
CA VAL A 353 11.08 9.74 -40.24
C VAL A 353 12.58 10.08 -40.30
N HIS A 354 12.92 11.16 -41.00
CA HIS A 354 14.32 11.56 -41.24
C HIS A 354 15.01 12.10 -39.97
N THR A 355 16.11 11.45 -39.56
CA THR A 355 16.80 11.74 -38.29
C THR A 355 17.93 12.78 -38.40
N THR A 356 18.35 13.16 -39.60
CA THR A 356 19.60 13.91 -39.79
C THR A 356 19.47 15.43 -39.68
N CYS A 357 18.25 15.99 -39.70
CA CYS A 357 18.02 17.44 -39.68
C CYS A 357 16.79 17.91 -38.86
N GLN A 358 16.06 17.02 -38.19
CA GLN A 358 14.91 17.39 -37.36
C GLN A 358 15.29 17.52 -35.88
N ASP A 359 14.68 18.48 -35.19
CA ASP A 359 14.78 18.57 -33.74
C ASP A 359 14.05 17.38 -33.07
N LYS A 360 14.47 17.02 -31.85
CA LYS A 360 13.92 15.87 -31.12
C LYS A 360 12.41 15.96 -30.89
N LEU A 361 11.82 17.16 -30.77
CA LEU A 361 10.38 17.33 -30.56
C LEU A 361 9.60 17.01 -31.83
N SER A 362 10.08 17.51 -32.98
CA SER A 362 9.50 17.16 -34.29
C SER A 362 9.64 15.67 -34.58
N GLN A 363 10.81 15.08 -34.30
CA GLN A 363 11.03 13.64 -34.48
C GLN A 363 10.06 12.81 -33.62
N ALA A 364 9.90 13.16 -32.34
CA ALA A 364 9.00 12.47 -31.42
C ALA A 364 7.54 12.58 -31.84
N TYR A 365 7.12 13.76 -32.31
CA TYR A 365 5.78 13.99 -32.83
C TYR A 365 5.50 13.15 -34.08
N GLU A 366 6.38 13.16 -35.08
CA GLU A 366 6.21 12.39 -36.32
C GLU A 366 6.17 10.88 -36.04
N MET A 367 7.07 10.39 -35.19
CA MET A 367 7.08 8.99 -34.79
C MET A 367 5.80 8.61 -34.04
N PHE A 368 5.28 9.45 -33.13
CA PHE A 368 3.99 9.22 -32.47
C PHE A 368 2.84 9.19 -33.48
N GLN A 369 2.80 10.13 -34.43
CA GLN A 369 1.78 10.18 -35.48
C GLN A 369 1.77 8.91 -36.34
N CYS A 370 2.93 8.28 -36.57
CA CYS A 370 2.98 6.98 -37.23
C CYS A 370 2.17 5.92 -36.48
N TYR A 371 2.27 5.81 -35.15
CA TYR A 371 1.46 4.86 -34.37
C TYR A 371 0.00 5.27 -34.33
N TYR A 372 -0.26 6.54 -34.04
CA TYR A 372 -1.61 7.08 -33.91
C TYR A 372 -2.45 6.88 -35.17
N ARG A 373 -1.84 7.03 -36.35
CA ARG A 373 -2.55 6.89 -37.64
C ARG A 373 -2.58 5.48 -38.18
N ASN A 374 -1.55 4.67 -37.92
CA ASN A 374 -1.35 3.41 -38.62
C ASN A 374 -1.49 2.16 -37.74
N TYR A 375 -1.31 2.26 -36.43
CA TYR A 375 -1.28 1.09 -35.56
C TYR A 375 -2.69 0.68 -35.10
N GLY A 376 -3.55 1.66 -34.80
CA GLY A 376 -4.94 1.41 -34.42
C GLY A 376 -5.45 2.42 -33.39
N ASN A 377 -6.37 2.01 -32.53
CA ASN A 377 -6.96 2.88 -31.51
C ASN A 377 -6.13 2.85 -30.22
N ILE A 378 -6.04 3.99 -29.52
CA ILE A 378 -5.45 4.02 -28.19
C ILE A 378 -6.32 3.19 -27.24
N ARG A 379 -5.68 2.34 -26.42
CA ARG A 379 -6.36 1.55 -25.39
C ARG A 379 -6.94 2.45 -24.31
N GLU A 380 -8.21 2.25 -23.99
CA GLU A 380 -8.87 2.90 -22.85
C GLU A 380 -8.50 2.24 -21.51
N SER A 381 -8.03 1.00 -21.55
CA SER A 381 -7.58 0.26 -20.37
C SER A 381 -6.16 0.66 -19.95
N ARG A 382 -5.91 0.62 -18.63
CA ARG A 382 -4.60 0.89 -18.04
C ARG A 382 -3.54 -0.02 -18.65
N GLN A 383 -2.41 0.55 -19.04
CA GLN A 383 -1.24 -0.20 -19.50
C GLN A 383 -0.10 -0.03 -18.50
N TRP A 384 0.62 -1.12 -18.26
CA TRP A 384 1.84 -1.09 -17.47
C TRP A 384 2.94 -0.32 -18.22
N ILE A 385 3.57 0.65 -17.56
CA ILE A 385 4.77 1.34 -18.07
C ILE A 385 5.99 0.72 -17.42
N PRO A 386 7.05 0.48 -18.20
CA PRO A 386 8.32 0.04 -17.65
C PRO A 386 8.94 1.12 -16.77
N SER A 387 9.44 0.71 -15.60
CA SER A 387 10.26 1.59 -14.76
C SER A 387 11.44 2.16 -15.56
N THR A 388 11.91 3.35 -15.20
CA THR A 388 13.21 3.82 -15.67
C THR A 388 14.32 2.93 -15.08
N PRO A 389 15.54 2.88 -15.68
CA PRO A 389 16.64 2.11 -15.09
C PRO A 389 16.99 2.54 -13.66
N VAL A 390 16.84 3.84 -13.35
CA VAL A 390 17.07 4.38 -12.01
C VAL A 390 15.98 3.91 -11.04
N GLU A 391 14.70 4.04 -11.41
CA GLU A 391 13.60 3.53 -10.61
C GLU A 391 13.72 2.02 -10.39
N PHE A 392 14.08 1.26 -11.42
CA PHE A 392 14.31 -0.18 -11.30
C PHE A 392 15.39 -0.49 -10.26
N ALA A 393 16.50 0.25 -10.27
CA ALA A 393 17.56 0.11 -9.27
C ALA A 393 17.09 0.50 -7.86
N GLU A 394 16.31 1.58 -7.71
CA GLU A 394 15.74 2.01 -6.43
C GLU A 394 14.75 0.97 -5.86
N GLN A 395 13.88 0.41 -6.71
CA GLN A 395 12.94 -0.64 -6.32
C GLN A 395 13.67 -1.90 -5.87
N LEU A 396 14.79 -2.25 -6.52
CA LEU A 396 15.63 -3.36 -6.13
C LEU A 396 16.35 -3.10 -4.80
N LEU A 397 16.88 -1.88 -4.58
CA LEU A 397 17.46 -1.47 -3.31
C LEU A 397 16.44 -1.51 -2.16
N ALA A 398 15.21 -1.07 -2.43
CA ALA A 398 14.13 -1.13 -1.47
C ALA A 398 13.71 -2.60 -1.19
N ALA A 399 13.72 -3.48 -2.19
CA ALA A 399 13.49 -4.90 -2.01
C ALA A 399 14.57 -5.56 -1.11
N PHE A 400 15.84 -5.17 -1.28
CA PHE A 400 16.92 -5.61 -0.38
C PHE A 400 16.71 -5.12 1.06
N ALA A 401 16.21 -3.90 1.25
CA ALA A 401 15.89 -3.39 2.58
C ALA A 401 14.75 -4.19 3.24
N VAL A 402 13.66 -4.44 2.50
CA VAL A 402 12.50 -5.23 2.98
C VAL A 402 12.88 -6.66 3.37
N THR A 403 13.83 -7.25 2.65
CA THR A 403 14.28 -8.63 2.88
C THR A 403 15.49 -8.71 3.82
N ASN A 404 15.85 -7.60 4.45
CA ASN A 404 16.97 -7.47 5.39
C ASN A 404 18.31 -7.97 4.82
N VAL A 405 18.58 -7.69 3.54
CA VAL A 405 19.86 -8.06 2.92
C VAL A 405 20.97 -7.09 3.34
N PRO A 406 22.02 -7.58 4.02
CA PRO A 406 23.14 -6.76 4.47
C PRO A 406 23.83 -6.00 3.34
N ARG A 407 24.41 -4.83 3.66
CA ARG A 407 25.16 -4.01 2.70
C ARG A 407 26.35 -4.76 2.07
N CYS A 408 27.03 -5.61 2.82
CA CYS A 408 28.15 -6.40 2.32
C CYS A 408 27.73 -7.44 1.27
N GLU A 409 26.53 -8.02 1.41
CA GLU A 409 25.95 -8.95 0.43
C GLU A 409 25.51 -8.21 -0.84
N ARG A 410 24.95 -6.99 -0.70
CA ARG A 410 24.63 -6.12 -1.85
C ARG A 410 25.83 -5.83 -2.75
N ILE A 411 27.02 -5.63 -2.15
CA ILE A 411 28.27 -5.43 -2.91
C ILE A 411 28.69 -6.70 -3.66
N GLN A 412 28.39 -7.89 -3.12
CA GLN A 412 28.62 -9.15 -3.84
C GLN A 412 27.66 -9.31 -5.01
N TYR A 413 26.43 -8.81 -4.90
CA TYR A 413 25.48 -8.80 -5.99
C TYR A 413 25.95 -7.96 -7.18
N ALA A 414 26.54 -6.79 -6.92
CA ALA A 414 27.14 -5.94 -7.97
C ALA A 414 28.31 -6.61 -8.72
N ARG A 415 28.90 -7.65 -8.15
CA ARG A 415 30.05 -8.38 -8.72
C ARG A 415 29.66 -9.69 -9.41
N GLY A 416 28.36 -9.94 -9.63
CA GLY A 416 27.88 -11.07 -10.44
C GLY A 416 27.76 -12.43 -9.73
N ASN A 417 28.10 -12.53 -8.44
CA ASN A 417 27.96 -13.75 -7.64
C ASN A 417 26.59 -13.83 -6.95
N ILE A 418 25.54 -13.84 -7.77
CA ILE A 418 24.18 -13.48 -7.32
C ILE A 418 23.31 -14.73 -6.98
N ILE A 419 23.46 -15.81 -7.75
CA ILE A 419 22.48 -16.89 -7.83
C ILE A 419 22.48 -17.88 -6.63
N GLY A 420 23.57 -17.93 -5.87
CA GLY A 420 23.78 -18.93 -4.81
C GLY A 420 23.42 -18.49 -3.38
N HIS A 421 22.97 -17.24 -3.17
CA HIS A 421 22.76 -16.72 -1.82
C HIS A 421 21.34 -17.00 -1.28
N PRO A 422 21.16 -17.48 -0.03
CA PRO A 422 19.85 -17.89 0.50
C PRO A 422 18.80 -16.76 0.59
N THR A 423 19.22 -15.50 0.74
CA THR A 423 18.31 -14.34 0.81
C THR A 423 17.99 -13.72 -0.56
N PHE A 424 18.77 -14.04 -1.60
CA PHE A 424 18.61 -13.46 -2.92
C PHE A 424 17.27 -13.79 -3.61
N PRO A 425 16.77 -15.04 -3.60
CA PRO A 425 15.50 -15.36 -4.26
C PRO A 425 14.35 -14.46 -3.77
N ARG A 426 14.30 -14.20 -2.45
CA ARG A 426 13.25 -13.40 -1.83
C ARG A 426 13.33 -11.94 -2.25
N ALA A 427 14.53 -11.35 -2.21
CA ALA A 427 14.74 -9.96 -2.65
C ALA A 427 14.46 -9.79 -4.14
N PHE A 428 14.90 -10.77 -4.94
CA PHE A 428 14.67 -10.82 -6.38
C PHE A 428 13.18 -10.86 -6.70
N LEU A 429 12.42 -11.73 -6.03
CA LEU A 429 10.96 -11.79 -6.15
C LEU A 429 10.31 -10.45 -5.77
N VAL A 430 10.66 -9.88 -4.60
CA VAL A 430 10.07 -8.61 -4.15
C VAL A 430 10.35 -7.48 -5.14
N GLY A 431 11.57 -7.39 -5.68
CA GLY A 431 11.90 -6.40 -6.71
C GLY A 431 11.05 -6.54 -7.96
N HIS A 432 10.81 -7.77 -8.42
CA HIS A 432 10.02 -8.05 -9.63
C HIS A 432 8.51 -7.93 -9.42
N ILE A 433 8.01 -8.15 -8.21
CA ILE A 433 6.62 -7.81 -7.85
C ILE A 433 6.44 -6.29 -7.88
N ARG A 434 7.33 -5.54 -7.24
CA ARG A 434 7.24 -4.07 -7.14
C ARG A 434 7.35 -3.37 -8.50
N THR A 435 8.01 -4.00 -9.45
CA THR A 435 8.20 -3.48 -10.80
C THR A 435 7.16 -4.04 -11.79
N GLY A 436 6.28 -4.95 -11.38
CA GLY A 436 5.23 -5.51 -12.23
C GLY A 436 5.72 -6.54 -13.27
N TYR A 437 6.86 -7.18 -13.00
CA TYR A 437 7.37 -8.32 -13.78
C TYR A 437 6.90 -9.68 -13.26
N TYR A 438 6.39 -9.73 -12.03
CA TYR A 438 5.88 -10.93 -11.41
C TYR A 438 4.61 -10.63 -10.60
N SER A 439 3.65 -11.54 -10.63
CA SER A 439 2.43 -11.54 -9.82
C SER A 439 2.34 -12.85 -9.05
N LEU A 440 1.86 -12.81 -7.80
CA LEU A 440 1.61 -14.04 -7.05
C LEU A 440 0.49 -14.89 -7.67
N GLN A 441 -0.41 -14.28 -8.44
CA GLN A 441 -1.53 -14.96 -9.07
C GLN A 441 -1.17 -15.51 -10.46
N GLU A 442 -0.45 -14.72 -11.26
CA GLU A 442 -0.16 -15.05 -12.67
C GLU A 442 1.27 -15.54 -12.90
N GLY A 443 2.11 -15.51 -11.86
CA GLY A 443 3.51 -15.82 -11.97
C GLY A 443 4.27 -14.76 -12.76
N ILE A 444 5.12 -15.19 -13.68
CA ILE A 444 5.99 -14.30 -14.44
C ILE A 444 5.24 -13.60 -15.60
N LEU A 445 5.37 -12.28 -15.67
CA LEU A 445 4.67 -11.45 -16.66
C LEU A 445 5.60 -11.19 -17.86
N LEU A 446 5.68 -12.14 -18.78
CA LEU A 446 6.55 -12.07 -19.98
C LEU A 446 6.30 -10.81 -20.84
N LYS A 447 5.05 -10.32 -20.87
CA LYS A 447 4.69 -9.08 -21.57
C LYS A 447 5.37 -7.86 -20.94
N SER A 448 5.43 -7.76 -19.61
CA SER A 448 6.13 -6.68 -18.91
C SER A 448 7.63 -6.73 -19.20
N PHE A 449 8.24 -7.92 -19.18
CA PHE A 449 9.64 -8.11 -19.56
C PHE A 449 9.90 -7.66 -21.01
N TYR A 450 9.05 -8.06 -21.96
CA TYR A 450 9.16 -7.61 -23.35
C TYR A 450 9.05 -6.09 -23.45
N THR A 451 8.10 -5.47 -22.76
CA THR A 451 7.91 -4.01 -22.79
C THR A 451 9.13 -3.26 -22.23
N PHE A 452 9.82 -3.79 -21.22
CA PHE A 452 11.06 -3.18 -20.71
C PHE A 452 12.28 -3.42 -21.62
N PHE A 453 12.56 -4.69 -21.95
CA PHE A 453 13.80 -5.08 -22.63
C PHE A 453 13.72 -5.01 -24.16
N GLY A 454 12.52 -5.10 -24.74
CA GLY A 454 12.29 -5.10 -26.18
C GLY A 454 12.77 -6.37 -26.90
N VAL A 455 12.98 -7.48 -26.18
CA VAL A 455 13.51 -8.74 -26.72
C VAL A 455 12.36 -9.64 -27.20
N PRO A 456 12.15 -9.83 -28.53
CA PRO A 456 11.00 -10.56 -29.06
C PRO A 456 10.90 -12.02 -28.59
N GLU A 457 12.04 -12.66 -28.32
CA GLU A 457 12.13 -14.03 -27.83
C GLU A 457 11.37 -14.25 -26.51
N LEU A 458 11.15 -13.19 -25.71
CA LEU A 458 10.35 -13.22 -24.49
C LEU A 458 8.88 -13.56 -24.75
N LEU A 459 8.35 -13.18 -25.91
CA LEU A 459 6.97 -13.49 -26.33
C LEU A 459 6.89 -14.77 -27.16
N SER A 460 8.00 -15.47 -27.35
CA SER A 460 8.02 -16.71 -28.13
C SER A 460 7.30 -17.83 -27.39
N ARG A 461 6.68 -18.72 -28.17
CA ARG A 461 6.06 -19.95 -27.65
C ARG A 461 7.05 -20.81 -26.85
N ARG A 462 8.31 -20.85 -27.28
CA ARG A 462 9.38 -21.60 -26.60
C ARG A 462 9.61 -21.10 -25.18
N THR A 463 9.68 -19.79 -24.99
CA THR A 463 9.87 -19.17 -23.67
C THR A 463 8.67 -19.43 -22.76
N ALA A 464 7.45 -19.29 -23.30
CA ALA A 464 6.22 -19.59 -22.55
C ALA A 464 6.14 -21.06 -22.12
N GLU A 465 6.49 -22.00 -23.01
CA GLU A 465 6.54 -23.44 -22.70
C GLU A 465 7.61 -23.77 -21.65
N CYS A 466 8.78 -23.11 -21.71
CA CYS A 466 9.84 -23.27 -20.71
C CYS A 466 9.35 -22.82 -19.32
N VAL A 467 8.78 -21.61 -19.23
CA VAL A 467 8.24 -21.07 -17.97
C VAL A 467 7.20 -22.02 -17.38
N ALA A 468 6.25 -22.49 -18.20
CA ALA A 468 5.20 -23.42 -17.75
C ALA A 468 5.73 -24.81 -17.37
N ALA A 469 6.87 -25.24 -17.92
CA ALA A 469 7.54 -26.47 -17.50
C ALA A 469 8.16 -26.31 -16.11
N VAL A 470 8.92 -25.23 -15.89
CA VAL A 470 9.52 -24.92 -14.57
C VAL A 470 8.44 -24.69 -13.53
N GLU A 471 7.33 -24.04 -13.88
CA GLU A 471 6.20 -23.84 -12.96
C GLU A 471 5.63 -25.15 -12.43
N ARG A 472 5.51 -26.16 -13.30
CA ARG A 472 5.01 -27.49 -12.92
C ARG A 472 6.04 -28.28 -12.12
N GLU A 473 7.31 -28.15 -12.44
CA GLU A 473 8.40 -28.83 -11.74
C GLU A 473 8.59 -28.29 -10.31
N TYR A 474 8.39 -26.98 -10.12
CA TYR A 474 8.56 -26.28 -8.84
C TYR A 474 7.21 -25.86 -8.20
N CYS A 475 6.13 -26.62 -8.43
CA CYS A 475 4.80 -26.26 -7.95
C CYS A 475 4.68 -26.26 -6.41
N ASP A 476 5.44 -27.10 -5.72
CA ASP A 476 5.49 -27.19 -4.26
C ASP A 476 6.51 -26.23 -3.62
N ALA A 477 7.34 -25.56 -4.43
CA ALA A 477 8.30 -24.58 -3.96
C ALA A 477 7.64 -23.23 -3.66
N ASP A 478 8.25 -22.44 -2.78
CA ASP A 478 7.80 -21.08 -2.55
C ASP A 478 8.00 -20.20 -3.81
N HIS A 479 7.22 -19.11 -3.92
CA HIS A 479 7.26 -18.23 -5.09
C HIS A 479 8.66 -17.70 -5.42
N ALA A 480 9.50 -17.47 -4.40
CA ALA A 480 10.82 -16.87 -4.61
C ALA A 480 11.77 -17.87 -5.25
N THR A 481 11.76 -19.11 -4.76
CA THR A 481 12.51 -20.23 -5.34
C THR A 481 12.04 -20.52 -6.76
N ARG A 482 10.72 -20.68 -6.96
CA ARG A 482 10.15 -20.97 -8.28
C ARG A 482 10.46 -19.87 -9.30
N PHE A 483 10.29 -18.60 -8.94
CA PHE A 483 10.58 -17.48 -9.84
C PHE A 483 12.06 -17.41 -10.21
N LEU A 484 12.96 -17.62 -9.23
CA LEU A 484 14.39 -17.63 -9.49
C LEU A 484 14.77 -18.75 -10.48
N GLU A 485 14.20 -19.95 -10.35
CA GLU A 485 14.47 -21.06 -11.27
C GLU A 485 13.89 -20.82 -12.67
N MET A 486 12.71 -20.19 -12.78
CA MET A 486 12.18 -19.74 -14.06
C MET A 486 13.14 -18.76 -14.74
N PHE A 487 13.66 -17.80 -13.99
CA PHE A 487 14.58 -16.80 -14.52
C PHE A 487 15.88 -17.43 -15.01
N LYS A 488 16.52 -18.28 -14.19
CA LYS A 488 17.76 -18.98 -14.55
C LYS A 488 17.61 -19.85 -15.78
N THR A 489 16.55 -20.65 -15.82
CA THR A 489 16.39 -21.71 -16.82
C THR A 489 15.87 -21.18 -18.14
N CYS A 490 14.99 -20.18 -18.10
CA CYS A 490 14.26 -19.73 -19.28
C CYS A 490 14.66 -18.34 -19.77
N LEU A 491 15.17 -17.46 -18.90
CA LEU A 491 15.31 -16.04 -19.23
C LEU A 491 16.74 -15.50 -19.18
N ALA A 492 17.64 -16.11 -18.40
CA ALA A 492 18.99 -15.60 -18.19
C ALA A 492 19.80 -15.45 -19.49
N ASP A 493 19.58 -16.34 -20.46
CA ASP A 493 20.24 -16.29 -21.77
C ASP A 493 19.55 -15.34 -22.77
N ILE A 494 18.33 -14.90 -22.47
CA ILE A 494 17.50 -14.05 -23.32
C ILE A 494 17.61 -12.58 -22.90
N ILE A 495 17.72 -12.33 -21.59
CA ILE A 495 17.68 -10.99 -21.01
C ILE A 495 19.11 -10.53 -20.66
N PRO A 496 19.56 -9.35 -21.13
CA PRO A 496 20.85 -8.77 -20.76
C PRO A 496 20.90 -8.24 -19.30
N ALA A 497 20.11 -8.82 -18.39
CA ALA A 497 19.85 -8.31 -17.05
C ALA A 497 21.10 -8.24 -16.18
N VAL A 498 22.03 -9.18 -16.32
CA VAL A 498 23.29 -9.18 -15.53
C VAL A 498 24.14 -7.96 -15.89
N GLU A 499 24.20 -7.59 -17.17
CA GLU A 499 24.97 -6.45 -17.64
C GLU A 499 24.30 -5.11 -17.26
N ILE A 500 22.97 -5.04 -17.31
CA ILE A 500 22.19 -3.86 -16.87
C ILE A 500 22.27 -3.69 -15.35
N LEU A 501 22.13 -4.77 -14.56
CA LEU A 501 22.28 -4.74 -13.11
C LEU A 501 23.71 -4.36 -12.70
N ARG A 502 24.72 -4.83 -13.45
CA ARG A 502 26.13 -4.44 -13.24
C ARG A 502 26.34 -2.95 -13.51
N GLN A 503 25.85 -2.44 -14.64
CA GLN A 503 25.98 -1.02 -15.01
C GLN A 503 25.20 -0.06 -14.10
N LEU A 504 24.11 -0.51 -13.46
CA LEU A 504 23.32 0.30 -12.53
C LEU A 504 23.83 0.26 -11.09
N MET A 505 24.68 -0.72 -10.72
CA MET A 505 25.23 -0.86 -9.37
C MET A 505 26.73 -0.52 -9.27
N GLU A 506 27.40 -0.25 -10.41
CA GLU A 506 28.69 0.47 -10.51
C GLU A 506 28.47 1.98 -10.43
#